data_AF-A0ABD2J700-F1
#
_entry.id   AF-A0ABD2J700-F1
#
_cell.length_a   1.000
_cell.length_b   1.000
_cell.length_c   1.000
_cell.angle_alpha   90.00
_cell.angle_beta   90.00
_cell.angle_gamma   90.00
#
_symmetry.space_group_name_H-M   'P 1'
#
loop_
_entity.id
_entity.type
_entity.pdbx_description
1 polymer ?
#
loop_
_entity_poly.entity_id
_entity_poly.type
_entity_poly.pdbx_seq_one_letter_code
_entity_poly.pdbx_strand_id
1 'polypeptide(L)'
;MELLLFRHEEFDKLYGCDGFNSDKIPLEERTNIVNGCILITLFFVFELLYIPCIVSIYKKMDGNACYKLMFFIGILDMLNMFVNALATGILGIIGAVYCDYPLLIYTTGALVLSLWVAQTSAEMLLAINRCIGLLRPQLAHAIFSGNKLRCLFALPICYGFAVAMFTETPLFSCPPLVYLLLNKRIRNDCANFGRAIFRFLRKDNNSVPNGPIVLARMAPNYAGNNANNRNTNNNNVLQQC
;
A
#
# COMPACT_ATOMS: atom_id res chain seq x y z
N MET A 1 -16.50 8.42 5.58
CA MET A 1 -16.54 9.82 6.10
C MET A 1 -17.96 10.36 6.27
N GLU A 2 -18.96 9.83 5.56
CA GLU A 2 -20.37 10.24 5.75
C GLU A 2 -20.85 10.06 7.20
N LEU A 3 -20.50 8.92 7.83
CA LEU A 3 -20.83 8.64 9.23
C LEU A 3 -20.35 9.77 10.17
N LEU A 4 -19.09 10.20 10.00
CA LEU A 4 -18.50 11.28 10.78
C LEU A 4 -19.12 12.64 10.46
N LEU A 5 -19.54 12.95 9.23
CA LEU A 5 -20.01 14.29 8.85
C LEU A 5 -21.52 14.51 9.00
N PHE A 6 -22.33 13.49 8.72
CA PHE A 6 -23.79 13.61 8.65
C PHE A 6 -24.52 12.87 9.76
N ARG A 7 -23.84 11.96 10.47
CA ARG A 7 -24.51 11.05 11.40
C ARG A 7 -23.73 10.83 12.70
N HIS A 8 -23.48 11.94 13.40
CA HIS A 8 -22.72 11.95 14.66
C HIS A 8 -23.30 11.00 15.73
N GLU A 9 -24.62 10.88 15.88
CA GLU A 9 -25.22 9.97 16.88
C GLU A 9 -24.90 8.49 16.62
N GLU A 10 -24.84 8.06 15.36
CA GLU A 10 -24.48 6.68 15.02
C GLU A 10 -22.97 6.46 15.14
N PHE A 11 -22.17 7.49 14.80
CA PHE A 11 -20.73 7.50 15.03
C PHE A 11 -20.37 7.37 16.51
N ASP A 12 -20.99 8.15 17.39
CA ASP A 12 -20.76 8.09 18.84
C ASP A 12 -21.19 6.74 19.43
N LYS A 13 -22.18 6.07 18.83
CA LYS A 13 -22.60 4.73 19.25
C LYS A 13 -21.61 3.63 18.83
N LEU A 14 -20.99 3.73 17.65
CA LEU A 14 -19.99 2.75 17.17
C LEU A 14 -18.59 3.00 17.70
N TYR A 15 -18.22 4.27 17.90
CA TYR A 15 -16.86 4.72 18.20
C TYR A 15 -16.74 5.50 19.52
N GLY A 16 -17.80 5.52 20.34
CA GLY A 16 -17.83 6.20 21.63
C GLY A 16 -16.79 5.64 22.61
N CYS A 17 -16.14 6.56 23.33
CA CYS A 17 -15.08 6.25 24.29
C CYS A 17 -15.57 6.23 25.75
N ASP A 18 -16.89 6.34 25.97
CA ASP A 18 -17.53 6.53 27.28
C ASP A 18 -17.23 5.38 28.28
N GLY A 19 -16.87 4.20 27.77
CA GLY A 19 -16.46 3.03 28.57
C GLY A 19 -14.95 2.77 28.64
N PHE A 20 -14.13 3.49 27.85
CA PHE A 20 -12.70 3.25 27.73
C PHE A 20 -11.90 4.36 28.42
N ASN A 21 -11.36 4.06 29.61
CA ASN A 21 -10.43 4.95 30.30
C ASN A 21 -9.00 4.64 29.83
N SER A 22 -8.44 5.50 28.97
CA SER A 22 -7.06 5.39 28.50
C SER A 22 -6.03 5.29 29.64
N ASP A 23 -6.33 5.89 30.81
CA ASP A 23 -5.45 5.95 31.98
C ASP A 23 -5.34 4.64 32.77
N LYS A 24 -6.23 3.67 32.54
CA LYS A 24 -6.25 2.40 33.30
C LYS A 24 -5.26 1.36 32.81
N ILE A 25 -4.75 1.49 31.58
CA ILE A 25 -3.77 0.57 31.02
C ILE A 25 -2.44 1.33 30.97
N PRO A 26 -1.37 0.83 31.61
CA PRO A 26 -0.08 1.50 31.63
C PRO A 26 0.45 1.66 30.19
N LEU A 27 0.98 2.85 29.87
CA LEU A 27 1.55 3.13 28.54
C LEU A 27 2.56 2.07 28.09
N GLU A 28 3.34 1.53 29.04
CA GLU A 28 4.38 0.52 28.78
C GLU A 28 3.84 -0.78 28.18
N GLU A 29 2.56 -1.12 28.41
CA GLU A 29 1.92 -2.31 27.81
C GLU A 29 1.34 -2.03 26.42
N ARG A 30 1.05 -0.76 26.11
CA ARG A 30 0.48 -0.33 24.81
C ARG A 30 1.56 0.06 23.81
N THR A 31 2.68 0.58 24.29
CA THR A 31 3.73 1.10 23.42
C THR A 31 4.60 -0.02 22.88
N ASN A 32 4.52 -0.22 21.56
CA ASN A 32 5.38 -1.18 20.85
C ASN A 32 6.47 -0.41 20.09
N ILE A 33 7.44 0.13 20.82
CA ILE A 33 8.54 0.95 20.26
C ILE A 33 9.26 0.21 19.13
N VAL A 34 9.53 -1.08 19.31
CA VAL A 34 10.18 -1.94 18.30
C VAL A 34 9.37 -1.98 17.00
N ASN A 35 8.04 -2.08 17.09
CA ASN A 35 7.17 -2.11 15.93
C ASN A 35 7.20 -0.78 15.17
N GLY A 36 7.03 0.33 15.89
CA GLY A 36 7.07 1.66 15.31
C GLY A 36 8.42 1.97 14.64
N CYS A 37 9.54 1.62 15.28
CA CYS A 37 10.87 1.77 14.68
C CYS A 37 11.04 0.94 13.40
N ILE A 38 10.55 -0.30 13.36
CA ILE A 38 10.63 -1.14 12.17
C ILE A 38 9.82 -0.53 11.04
N LEU A 39 8.60 -0.08 11.30
CA LEU A 39 7.72 0.53 10.29
C LEU A 39 8.30 1.80 9.70
N ILE A 40 8.84 2.70 10.54
CA ILE A 40 9.50 3.93 10.08
C ILE A 40 10.74 3.59 9.25
N THR A 41 11.53 2.61 9.68
CA THR A 41 12.72 2.17 8.93
C THR A 41 12.33 1.60 7.56
N LEU A 42 11.31 0.75 7.51
CA LEU A 42 10.80 0.18 6.27
C LEU A 42 10.25 1.26 5.34
N PHE A 43 9.53 2.25 5.86
CA PHE A 43 9.07 3.41 5.10
C PHE A 43 10.22 4.10 4.37
N PHE A 44 11.28 4.49 5.07
CA PHE A 44 12.43 5.15 4.43
C PHE A 44 13.10 4.27 3.37
N VAL A 45 13.21 2.96 3.61
CA VAL A 45 13.82 2.02 2.66
C VAL A 45 12.97 1.88 1.39
N PHE A 46 11.65 1.72 1.52
CA PHE A 46 10.75 1.59 0.37
C PHE A 46 10.65 2.89 -0.42
N GLU A 47 10.57 4.04 0.26
CA GLU A 47 10.53 5.36 -0.38
C GLU A 47 11.81 5.62 -1.18
N LEU A 48 12.98 5.32 -0.59
CA LEU A 48 14.27 5.42 -1.28
C LEU A 48 14.36 4.52 -2.51
N LEU A 49 13.77 3.33 -2.46
CA LEU A 49 13.75 2.42 -3.61
C LEU A 49 12.74 2.84 -4.68
N TYR A 50 11.67 3.52 -4.29
CA TYR A 50 10.66 4.00 -5.23
C TYR A 50 11.16 5.13 -6.13
N ILE A 51 12.00 6.01 -5.60
CA ILE A 51 12.59 7.15 -6.33
C ILE A 51 13.28 6.71 -7.65
N PRO A 52 14.28 5.79 -7.66
CA PRO A 52 14.92 5.37 -8.90
C PRO A 52 13.96 4.64 -9.85
N CYS A 53 12.99 3.89 -9.31
CA CYS A 53 11.96 3.23 -10.11
C CYS A 53 11.14 4.25 -10.91
N ILE A 54 10.61 5.28 -10.25
CA ILE A 54 9.82 6.32 -10.90
C ILE A 54 10.67 7.13 -11.89
N VAL A 55 11.91 7.48 -11.54
CA VAL A 55 12.82 8.19 -12.46
C VAL A 55 13.08 7.38 -13.74
N SER A 56 13.25 6.06 -13.63
CA SER A 56 13.44 5.19 -14.79
C SER A 56 12.21 5.11 -15.70
N ILE A 57 11.02 5.12 -15.11
CA ILE A 57 9.74 5.08 -15.82
C ILE A 57 9.47 6.43 -16.50
N TYR A 58 9.75 7.53 -15.81
CA TYR A 58 9.55 8.88 -16.33
C TYR A 58 10.35 9.12 -17.62
N LYS A 59 11.60 8.66 -17.68
CA LYS A 59 12.44 8.72 -18.89
C LYS A 59 11.87 7.97 -20.09
N LYS A 60 10.95 7.03 -19.88
CA LYS A 60 10.34 6.18 -20.92
C LYS A 60 8.85 6.46 -21.09
N MET A 61 8.36 7.56 -20.55
CA MET A 61 6.95 7.95 -20.55
C MET A 61 6.43 8.34 -21.95
N ASP A 62 7.33 8.63 -22.90
CA ASP A 62 6.97 9.07 -24.23
C ASP A 62 6.28 7.96 -25.04
N GLY A 63 5.04 8.24 -25.44
CA GLY A 63 4.27 7.47 -26.43
C GLY A 63 3.45 6.29 -25.91
N ASN A 64 3.73 5.71 -24.74
CA ASN A 64 3.01 4.52 -24.26
C ASN A 64 2.19 4.78 -22.98
N ALA A 65 0.88 4.57 -23.07
CA ALA A 65 -0.04 4.68 -21.95
C ALA A 65 0.31 3.75 -20.77
N CYS A 66 0.97 2.63 -21.04
CA CYS A 66 1.43 1.72 -19.99
C CYS A 66 2.42 2.38 -19.03
N TYR A 67 3.39 3.16 -19.54
CA TYR A 67 4.37 3.83 -18.68
C TYR A 67 3.72 4.96 -17.89
N LYS A 68 2.71 5.63 -18.46
CA LYS A 68 1.90 6.63 -17.76
C LYS A 68 1.09 6.02 -16.60
N LEU A 69 0.48 4.84 -16.82
CA LEU A 69 -0.22 4.08 -15.77
C LEU A 69 0.74 3.61 -14.67
N MET A 70 1.91 3.08 -15.02
CA MET A 70 2.92 2.67 -14.04
C MET A 70 3.43 3.85 -13.20
N PHE A 71 3.63 5.01 -13.82
CA PHE A 71 4.00 6.24 -13.11
C PHE A 71 2.89 6.69 -12.14
N PHE A 72 1.63 6.65 -12.58
CA PHE A 72 0.48 7.00 -11.73
C PHE A 72 0.33 6.06 -10.52
N ILE A 73 0.43 4.75 -10.73
CA ILE A 73 0.39 3.75 -9.64
C ILE A 73 1.54 4.01 -8.65
N GLY A 74 2.74 4.30 -9.15
CA GLY A 74 3.89 4.57 -8.28
C GLY A 74 3.71 5.81 -7.41
N ILE A 75 3.08 6.88 -7.92
CA ILE A 75 2.74 8.06 -7.11
C ILE A 75 1.73 7.69 -6.03
N LEU A 76 0.69 6.93 -6.36
CA LEU A 76 -0.31 6.50 -5.38
C LEU A 76 0.32 5.64 -4.28
N ASP A 77 1.25 4.74 -4.62
CA ASP A 77 1.93 3.88 -3.64
C ASP A 77 2.84 4.67 -2.70
N MET A 78 3.58 5.67 -3.21
CA MET A 78 4.38 6.58 -2.37
C MET A 78 3.50 7.39 -1.41
N LEU A 79 2.39 7.94 -1.91
CA LEU A 79 1.43 8.67 -1.05
C LEU A 79 0.80 7.74 -0.01
N ASN A 80 0.43 6.52 -0.39
CA ASN A 80 -0.15 5.54 0.50
C ASN A 80 0.84 5.13 1.60
N MET A 81 2.09 4.84 1.25
CA MET A 81 3.14 4.51 2.21
C MET A 81 3.47 5.68 3.13
N PHE A 82 3.50 6.91 2.60
CA PHE A 82 3.72 8.11 3.39
C PHE A 82 2.66 8.27 4.48
N VAL A 83 1.37 8.17 4.13
CA VAL A 83 0.30 8.34 5.12
C VAL A 83 0.24 7.12 6.05
N ASN A 84 0.31 5.90 5.52
CA ASN A 84 0.12 4.68 6.30
C ASN A 84 1.29 4.40 7.25
N ALA A 85 2.52 4.30 6.72
CA ALA A 85 3.66 3.85 7.50
C ALA A 85 4.16 4.93 8.48
N LEU A 86 4.07 6.21 8.11
CA LEU A 86 4.44 7.31 9.01
C LEU A 86 3.42 7.47 10.14
N ALA A 87 2.12 7.54 9.83
CA ALA A 87 1.09 7.68 10.85
C ALA A 87 1.09 6.47 11.79
N THR A 88 1.12 5.26 11.24
CA THR A 88 1.15 4.04 12.04
C THR A 88 2.42 3.91 12.87
N GLY A 89 3.58 4.28 12.31
CA GLY A 89 4.85 4.24 13.03
C GLY A 89 4.89 5.19 14.22
N ILE A 90 4.42 6.43 14.04
CA ILE A 90 4.36 7.45 15.10
C ILE A 90 3.34 7.05 16.17
N LEU A 91 2.12 6.65 15.77
CA LEU A 91 1.08 6.21 16.70
C LEU A 91 1.55 5.00 17.52
N GLY A 92 2.28 4.07 16.91
CA GLY A 92 2.85 2.90 17.59
C GLY A 92 3.96 3.23 18.62
N ILE A 93 4.74 4.29 18.40
CA ILE A 93 5.77 4.76 19.36
C ILE A 93 5.14 5.54 20.52
N ILE A 94 4.06 6.26 20.27
CA ILE A 94 3.34 6.99 21.32
C ILE A 94 2.44 6.03 22.11
N GLY A 95 2.01 4.91 21.49
CA GLY A 95 0.98 4.04 22.05
C GLY A 95 -0.40 4.72 22.05
N ALA A 96 -0.61 5.67 21.14
CA ALA A 96 -1.84 6.45 21.04
C ALA A 96 -2.99 5.55 20.60
N VAL A 97 -4.09 5.60 21.36
CA VAL A 97 -5.29 4.83 21.06
C VAL A 97 -6.28 5.73 20.32
N TYR A 98 -7.26 5.12 19.63
CA TYR A 98 -8.34 5.84 18.96
C TYR A 98 -8.96 6.96 19.82
N CYS A 99 -9.16 6.71 21.12
CA CYS A 99 -9.79 7.67 22.04
C CYS A 99 -8.95 8.91 22.36
N ASP A 100 -7.63 8.91 22.11
CA ASP A 100 -6.77 10.07 22.38
C ASP A 100 -6.88 11.09 21.23
N TYR A 101 -6.95 10.61 19.99
CA TYR A 101 -7.05 11.44 18.78
C TYR A 101 -8.02 10.85 17.74
N PRO A 102 -9.33 10.77 18.04
CA PRO A 102 -10.30 10.03 17.23
C PRO A 102 -10.44 10.60 15.82
N LEU A 103 -10.46 11.94 15.69
CA LEU A 103 -10.58 12.60 14.39
C LEU A 103 -9.34 12.38 13.51
N LEU A 104 -8.14 12.44 14.11
CA LEU A 104 -6.90 12.20 13.38
C LEU A 104 -6.83 10.76 12.89
N ILE A 105 -7.00 9.79 13.79
CA ILE A 105 -6.89 8.36 13.47
C ILE A 105 -7.94 7.95 12.44
N TYR A 106 -9.20 8.39 12.61
CA TYR A 106 -10.28 8.12 11.67
C TYR A 106 -10.00 8.70 10.27
N THR A 107 -9.59 9.98 10.20
CA THR A 107 -9.32 10.62 8.90
C THR A 107 -8.11 10.02 8.19
N THR A 108 -7.02 9.73 8.91
CA THR A 108 -5.88 9.00 8.32
C THR A 108 -6.27 7.61 7.84
N GLY A 109 -7.08 6.86 8.58
CA GLY A 109 -7.58 5.55 8.18
C GLY A 109 -8.43 5.61 6.90
N ALA A 110 -9.30 6.63 6.78
CA ALA A 110 -10.07 6.88 5.57
C ALA A 110 -9.17 7.14 4.35
N LEU A 111 -8.17 8.01 4.53
CA LEU A 111 -7.22 8.38 3.47
C LEU A 111 -6.42 7.17 2.99
N VAL A 112 -5.87 6.37 3.91
CA VAL A 112 -5.13 5.15 3.57
C VAL A 112 -6.02 4.18 2.78
N LEU A 113 -7.24 3.91 3.24
CA LEU A 113 -8.16 3.02 2.54
C LEU A 113 -8.48 3.55 1.12
N SER A 114 -8.73 4.86 1.00
CA SER A 114 -9.04 5.49 -0.29
C SER A 114 -7.88 5.39 -1.29
N LEU A 115 -6.65 5.61 -0.83
CA LEU A 115 -5.44 5.52 -1.65
C LEU A 115 -5.17 4.07 -2.06
N TRP A 116 -5.38 3.12 -1.15
CA TRP A 116 -5.22 1.70 -1.45
C TRP A 116 -6.23 1.22 -2.50
N VAL A 117 -7.49 1.64 -2.39
CA VAL A 117 -8.52 1.31 -3.38
C VAL A 117 -8.27 1.99 -4.72
N ALA A 118 -7.80 3.24 -4.72
CA ALA A 118 -7.38 3.92 -5.94
C ALA A 118 -6.19 3.22 -6.61
N GLN A 119 -5.21 2.76 -5.83
CA GLN A 119 -4.05 2.03 -6.33
C GLN A 119 -4.44 0.69 -6.97
N THR A 120 -5.22 -0.14 -6.26
CA THR A 120 -5.64 -1.46 -6.76
C THR A 120 -6.51 -1.36 -8.01
N SER A 121 -7.39 -0.36 -8.10
CA SER A 121 -8.16 -0.10 -9.32
C SER A 121 -7.29 0.39 -10.48
N ALA A 122 -6.25 1.19 -10.22
CA ALA A 122 -5.27 1.57 -11.24
C ALA A 122 -4.43 0.38 -11.73
N GLU A 123 -4.05 -0.54 -10.84
CA GLU A 123 -3.38 -1.80 -11.20
C GLU A 123 -4.27 -2.68 -12.09
N MET A 124 -5.57 -2.75 -11.81
CA MET A 124 -6.54 -3.44 -12.68
C MET A 124 -6.58 -2.82 -14.08
N LEU A 125 -6.59 -1.48 -14.19
CA LEU A 125 -6.50 -0.79 -15.49
C LEU A 125 -5.20 -1.12 -16.23
N LEU A 126 -4.08 -1.23 -15.52
CA LEU A 126 -2.80 -1.64 -16.09
C LEU A 126 -2.85 -3.08 -16.61
N ALA A 127 -3.46 -4.00 -15.87
CA ALA A 127 -3.66 -5.39 -16.28
C ALA A 127 -4.51 -5.48 -17.55
N ILE A 128 -5.63 -4.75 -17.60
CA ILE A 128 -6.50 -4.64 -18.78
C ILE A 128 -5.72 -4.08 -19.97
N ASN A 129 -4.93 -3.01 -19.78
CA ASN A 129 -4.09 -2.44 -20.83
C ASN A 129 -3.09 -3.47 -21.40
N ARG A 130 -2.52 -4.33 -20.57
CA ARG A 130 -1.64 -5.42 -21.02
C ARG A 130 -2.39 -6.52 -21.77
N CYS A 131 -3.56 -6.93 -21.29
CA CYS A 131 -4.39 -7.93 -21.97
C CYS A 131 -4.84 -7.46 -23.36
N ILE A 132 -5.34 -6.22 -23.48
CA ILE A 132 -5.78 -5.65 -24.76
C ILE A 132 -4.58 -5.46 -25.70
N GLY A 133 -3.43 -5.02 -25.17
CA GLY A 133 -2.20 -4.88 -25.96
C GLY A 133 -1.73 -6.21 -26.60
N LEU A 134 -1.96 -7.34 -25.93
CA LEU A 134 -1.64 -8.67 -26.46
C LEU A 134 -2.68 -9.19 -27.46
N LEU A 135 -3.97 -8.93 -27.23
CA LEU A 135 -5.05 -9.40 -28.10
C LEU A 135 -5.20 -8.55 -29.38
N ARG A 136 -5.24 -7.22 -29.22
CA ARG A 136 -5.52 -6.24 -30.29
C ARG A 136 -4.80 -4.90 -30.01
N PRO A 137 -3.56 -4.71 -30.47
CA PRO A 137 -2.78 -3.50 -30.19
C PRO A 137 -3.41 -2.20 -30.75
N GLN A 138 -4.16 -2.29 -31.86
CA GLN A 138 -4.88 -1.14 -32.42
C GLN A 138 -6.00 -0.64 -31.49
N LEU A 139 -6.70 -1.55 -30.82
CA LEU A 139 -7.75 -1.21 -29.85
C LEU A 139 -7.14 -0.58 -28.59
N ALA A 140 -5.98 -1.10 -28.14
CA ALA A 140 -5.25 -0.51 -27.03
C ALA A 140 -4.88 0.96 -27.32
N HIS A 141 -4.37 1.26 -28.52
CA HIS A 141 -4.10 2.63 -28.91
C HIS A 141 -5.37 3.49 -29.00
N ALA A 142 -6.52 2.95 -29.42
CA ALA A 142 -7.76 3.72 -29.52
C ALA A 142 -8.39 4.08 -28.16
N ILE A 143 -8.24 3.20 -27.16
CA ILE A 143 -8.78 3.37 -25.80
C ILE A 143 -7.83 4.21 -24.95
N PHE A 144 -6.53 3.92 -25.01
CA PHE A 144 -5.53 4.51 -24.12
C PHE A 144 -4.76 5.70 -24.75
N SER A 145 -5.31 6.36 -25.78
CA SER A 145 -4.72 7.56 -26.39
C SER A 145 -5.44 8.86 -26.02
N GLY A 146 -4.68 9.95 -26.04
CA GLY A 146 -5.18 11.32 -25.93
C GLY A 146 -5.92 11.60 -24.62
N ASN A 147 -6.99 12.39 -24.70
CA ASN A 147 -7.77 12.84 -23.54
C ASN A 147 -8.50 11.70 -22.81
N LYS A 148 -8.77 10.58 -23.47
CA LYS A 148 -9.45 9.42 -22.84
C LYS A 148 -8.63 8.84 -21.70
N LEU A 149 -7.30 8.85 -21.84
CA LEU A 149 -6.39 8.39 -20.79
C LEU A 149 -6.49 9.24 -19.51
N ARG A 150 -6.73 10.56 -19.65
CA ARG A 150 -6.96 11.45 -18.50
C ARG A 150 -8.26 11.08 -17.76
N CYS A 151 -9.34 10.80 -18.50
CA CYS A 151 -10.58 10.31 -17.89
C CYS A 151 -10.38 8.95 -17.22
N LEU A 152 -9.51 8.11 -17.78
CA LEU A 152 -9.20 6.80 -17.22
C LEU A 152 -8.46 6.90 -15.88
N PHE A 153 -7.59 7.90 -15.70
CA PHE A 153 -6.98 8.18 -14.38
C PHE A 153 -7.97 8.76 -13.37
N ALA A 154 -8.99 9.49 -13.84
CA ALA A 154 -10.02 9.99 -12.95
C ALA A 154 -10.86 8.87 -12.33
N LEU A 155 -11.05 7.74 -13.03
CA LEU A 155 -11.88 6.63 -12.56
C LEU A 155 -11.38 6.01 -11.23
N PRO A 156 -10.10 5.60 -11.09
CA PRO A 156 -9.53 5.15 -9.82
C PRO A 156 -9.65 6.16 -8.69
N ILE A 157 -9.42 7.45 -8.99
CA ILE A 157 -9.49 8.54 -8.01
C ILE A 157 -10.93 8.71 -7.52
N CYS A 158 -11.89 8.78 -8.44
CA CYS A 158 -13.31 8.90 -8.11
C CYS A 158 -13.80 7.67 -7.33
N TYR A 159 -13.34 6.47 -7.68
CA TYR A 159 -13.69 5.25 -6.97
C TYR A 159 -13.14 5.23 -5.55
N GLY A 160 -11.84 5.57 -5.37
CA GLY A 160 -11.24 5.72 -4.05
C GLY A 160 -11.93 6.78 -3.20
N PHE A 161 -12.29 7.92 -3.80
CA PHE A 161 -13.04 8.98 -3.13
C PHE A 161 -14.45 8.54 -2.70
N ALA A 162 -15.16 7.81 -3.57
CA ALA A 162 -16.47 7.25 -3.23
C ALA A 162 -16.37 6.30 -2.04
N VAL A 163 -15.37 5.40 -2.03
CA VAL A 163 -15.11 4.51 -0.89
C VAL A 163 -14.77 5.29 0.37
N ALA A 164 -13.95 6.36 0.28
CA ALA A 164 -13.64 7.22 1.42
C ALA A 164 -14.90 7.82 2.06
N MET A 165 -15.90 8.15 1.24
CA MET A 165 -17.16 8.72 1.69
C MET A 165 -18.08 7.67 2.31
N PHE A 166 -18.33 6.56 1.61
CA PHE A 166 -19.38 5.58 1.94
C PHE A 166 -18.93 4.39 2.80
N THR A 167 -17.64 4.15 2.99
CA THR A 167 -17.15 2.97 3.71
C THR A 167 -16.67 3.33 5.12
N GLU A 168 -16.96 2.45 6.07
CA GLU A 168 -16.43 2.51 7.43
C GLU A 168 -14.92 2.27 7.41
N THR A 169 -14.17 3.15 8.08
CA THR A 169 -12.72 3.07 8.08
C THR A 169 -12.27 1.93 9.00
N PRO A 170 -11.36 1.05 8.55
CA PRO A 170 -10.71 0.14 9.46
C PRO A 170 -9.98 0.97 10.52
N LEU A 171 -10.35 0.78 11.77
CA LEU A 171 -9.60 1.36 12.88
C LEU A 171 -8.24 0.70 12.96
N PHE A 172 -7.25 1.47 13.39
CA PHE A 172 -5.96 0.94 13.76
C PHE A 172 -6.15 -0.09 14.89
N SER A 173 -6.10 -1.37 14.52
CA SER A 173 -5.90 -2.48 15.45
C SER A 173 -4.43 -2.85 15.32
N CYS A 174 -3.73 -3.04 16.43
CA CYS A 174 -2.33 -3.44 16.43
C CYS A 174 -2.26 -4.96 16.63
N PRO A 175 -2.42 -5.80 15.57
CA PRO A 175 -1.86 -7.13 15.67
C PRO A 175 -0.35 -6.93 15.81
N PRO A 176 0.32 -7.56 16.80
CA PRO A 176 1.74 -7.35 17.02
C PRO A 176 2.46 -7.67 15.71
N LEU A 177 3.16 -6.71 15.11
CA LEU A 177 3.91 -6.93 13.87
C LEU A 177 4.98 -8.03 14.05
N VAL A 178 5.33 -8.33 15.30
CA VAL A 178 6.03 -9.55 15.75
C VAL A 178 5.36 -10.83 15.23
N TYR A 179 4.04 -10.98 15.28
CA TYR A 179 3.31 -12.14 14.75
C TYR A 179 3.43 -12.26 13.21
N LEU A 180 3.50 -11.13 12.50
CA LEU A 180 3.70 -11.11 11.05
C LEU A 180 5.17 -11.36 10.67
N LEU A 181 6.14 -10.82 11.41
CA LEU A 181 7.58 -11.05 11.17
C LEU A 181 8.06 -12.44 11.61
N LEU A 182 7.42 -13.05 12.60
CA LEU A 182 7.64 -14.46 12.95
C LEU A 182 7.11 -15.41 11.86
N ASN A 183 6.31 -14.93 10.92
CA ASN A 183 5.94 -15.71 9.75
C ASN A 183 7.18 -15.95 8.88
N LYS A 184 7.65 -17.20 8.87
CA LYS A 184 8.87 -17.66 8.19
C LYS A 184 8.92 -17.24 6.70
N ARG A 185 7.76 -17.04 6.08
CA ARG A 185 7.63 -16.60 4.68
C ARG A 185 8.12 -15.16 4.47
N ILE A 186 7.62 -14.20 5.26
CA ILE A 186 7.96 -12.77 5.13
C ILE A 186 9.45 -12.54 5.42
N ARG A 187 10.01 -13.23 6.42
CA ARG A 187 11.44 -13.15 6.73
C ARG A 187 12.33 -13.57 5.56
N ASN A 188 11.93 -14.61 4.82
CA ASN A 188 12.69 -15.08 3.67
C ASN A 188 12.60 -14.09 2.50
N ASP A 189 11.44 -13.46 2.29
CA ASP A 189 11.26 -12.43 1.26
C ASP A 189 12.11 -11.19 1.55
N CYS A 190 12.14 -10.72 2.80
CA CYS A 190 13.05 -9.63 3.22
C CYS A 190 14.53 -9.97 2.97
N ALA A 191 14.96 -11.19 3.33
CA ALA A 191 16.34 -11.64 3.12
C ALA A 191 16.69 -11.80 1.62
N ASN A 192 15.72 -12.18 0.79
CA ASN A 192 15.90 -12.25 -0.66
C ASN A 192 15.98 -10.86 -1.29
N PHE A 193 15.13 -9.94 -0.83
CA PHE A 193 15.11 -8.56 -1.28
C PHE A 193 16.40 -7.81 -0.94
N GLY A 194 16.89 -7.93 0.30
CA GLY A 194 18.17 -7.34 0.70
C GLY A 194 19.35 -7.86 -0.13
N ARG A 195 19.35 -9.17 -0.46
CA ARG A 195 20.33 -9.75 -1.38
C ARG A 195 20.21 -9.21 -2.81
N ALA A 196 19.00 -8.93 -3.29
CA ALA A 196 18.78 -8.33 -4.61
C ALA A 196 19.32 -6.89 -4.67
N ILE A 197 19.05 -6.08 -3.64
CA ILE A 197 19.59 -4.71 -3.53
C ILE A 197 21.12 -4.73 -3.51
N PHE A 198 21.74 -5.59 -2.70
CA PHE A 198 23.20 -5.70 -2.63
C PHE A 198 23.83 -6.05 -3.99
N ARG A 199 23.19 -6.93 -4.77
CA ARG A 199 23.65 -7.25 -6.14
C ARG A 199 23.47 -6.09 -7.11
N PHE A 200 22.39 -5.33 -6.98
CA PHE A 200 22.14 -4.15 -7.81
C PHE A 200 23.18 -3.06 -7.55
N LEU A 201 23.43 -2.73 -6.27
CA LEU A 201 24.45 -1.75 -5.87
C LEU A 201 25.87 -2.18 -6.30
N ARG A 202 26.18 -3.48 -6.24
CA ARG A 202 27.46 -4.01 -6.75
C ARG A 202 27.57 -3.93 -8.27
N LYS A 203 26.44 -3.93 -8.99
CA LYS A 203 26.42 -3.89 -10.46
C LYS A 203 26.77 -2.50 -10.97
N ASP A 204 26.26 -1.44 -10.34
CA ASP A 204 26.58 -0.05 -10.71
C ASP A 204 28.06 0.31 -10.47
N ASN A 205 28.71 -0.27 -9.45
CA ASN A 205 30.16 -0.08 -9.23
C ASN A 205 31.06 -0.74 -10.29
N ASN A 206 30.53 -1.67 -11.10
CA ASN A 206 31.33 -2.45 -12.06
C ASN A 206 31.02 -2.12 -13.54
N SER A 207 30.12 -1.19 -13.84
CA SER A 207 29.76 -0.83 -15.22
C SER A 207 30.16 0.60 -15.58
N VAL A 208 31.47 0.83 -15.74
CA VAL A 208 31.97 1.80 -16.73
C VAL A 208 31.78 1.15 -18.11
N PRO A 209 31.07 1.76 -19.07
CA PRO A 209 30.59 1.08 -20.27
C PRO A 209 31.67 1.00 -21.34
N ASN A 210 31.84 -0.17 -21.95
CA ASN A 210 32.38 -0.34 -23.30
C ASN A 210 31.75 -1.60 -23.93
N GLY A 211 30.68 -1.44 -24.71
CA GLY A 211 30.14 -2.51 -25.57
C GLY A 211 28.61 -2.69 -25.54
N PRO A 212 27.99 -3.20 -26.64
CA PRO A 212 26.57 -3.04 -26.91
C PRO A 212 25.67 -4.00 -26.12
N ILE A 213 24.46 -3.50 -25.85
CA ILE A 213 23.43 -4.10 -24.99
C ILE A 213 22.73 -5.25 -25.72
N VAL A 214 22.99 -6.49 -25.30
CA VAL A 214 22.21 -7.66 -25.71
C VAL A 214 21.08 -7.92 -24.70
N LEU A 215 19.88 -8.01 -25.26
CA LEU A 215 18.57 -8.19 -24.65
C LEU A 215 18.44 -9.53 -23.91
N ALA A 216 18.26 -9.50 -22.57
CA ALA A 216 17.90 -10.69 -21.80
C ALA A 216 16.40 -10.68 -21.45
N ARG A 217 15.68 -11.57 -22.15
CA ARG A 217 14.28 -11.93 -21.95
C ARG A 217 14.15 -12.68 -20.61
N MET A 218 13.41 -12.15 -19.64
CA MET A 218 13.00 -12.89 -18.44
C MET A 218 11.47 -13.06 -18.46
N ALA A 219 11.02 -14.28 -18.74
CA ALA A 219 9.68 -14.75 -18.45
C ALA A 219 9.77 -15.64 -17.20
N PRO A 220 8.92 -15.46 -16.16
CA PRO A 220 8.78 -16.45 -15.11
C PRO A 220 7.67 -17.46 -15.44
N ASN A 221 8.02 -18.74 -15.36
CA ASN A 221 7.12 -19.88 -15.35
C ASN A 221 6.29 -19.87 -14.05
N TYR A 222 4.97 -19.80 -14.15
CA TYR A 222 4.05 -20.10 -13.04
C TYR A 222 3.69 -21.60 -13.09
N ALA A 223 4.29 -22.38 -12.19
CA ALA A 223 3.86 -23.74 -11.89
C ALA A 223 2.81 -23.66 -10.76
N GLY A 224 1.60 -24.12 -11.06
CA GLY A 224 0.51 -24.21 -10.09
C GLY A 224 0.72 -25.30 -9.06
N ASN A 225 0.14 -25.11 -7.87
CA ASN A 225 -0.23 -26.21 -7.00
C ASN A 225 -1.43 -25.83 -6.13
N ASN A 226 -2.47 -26.65 -6.25
CA ASN A 226 -3.68 -26.68 -5.43
C ASN A 226 -3.35 -27.05 -3.97
N ALA A 227 -4.04 -26.42 -3.02
CA ALA A 227 -4.29 -27.03 -1.71
C ALA A 227 -5.61 -26.52 -1.12
N ASN A 228 -6.53 -27.47 -0.93
CA ASN A 228 -7.84 -27.36 -0.33
C ASN A 228 -7.80 -27.15 1.20
N ASN A 229 -8.86 -26.52 1.71
CA ASN A 229 -9.54 -26.66 3.01
C ASN A 229 -8.75 -26.56 4.33
N ARG A 230 -9.19 -25.62 5.19
CA ARG A 230 -9.56 -25.90 6.59
C ARG A 230 -10.42 -24.77 7.19
N ASN A 231 -11.64 -25.13 7.60
CA ASN A 231 -12.46 -24.44 8.59
C ASN A 231 -11.73 -24.38 9.93
N THR A 232 -11.84 -23.28 10.68
CA THR A 232 -12.10 -23.32 12.12
C THR A 232 -12.57 -21.97 12.65
N ASN A 233 -13.64 -22.04 13.44
CA ASN A 233 -14.31 -20.99 14.20
C ASN A 233 -13.44 -20.35 15.29
N ASN A 234 -13.92 -19.18 15.72
CA ASN A 234 -13.75 -18.53 17.02
C ASN A 234 -12.35 -17.98 17.35
N ASN A 235 -12.26 -16.65 17.43
CA ASN A 235 -12.16 -15.96 18.73
C ASN A 235 -12.27 -14.43 18.52
N ASN A 236 -13.46 -13.90 18.78
CA ASN A 236 -13.73 -12.48 18.99
C ASN A 236 -13.17 -12.05 20.34
N VAL A 237 -11.85 -11.91 20.50
CA VAL A 237 -11.22 -11.19 21.62
C VAL A 237 -9.82 -10.78 21.17
N LEU A 238 -9.66 -9.53 20.71
CA LEU A 238 -8.40 -8.74 20.57
C LEU A 238 -8.47 -7.78 19.36
N GLN A 239 -9.52 -6.94 19.31
CA GLN A 239 -9.68 -5.96 18.23
C GLN A 239 -9.59 -4.50 18.71
N GLN A 240 -9.08 -4.25 19.90
CA GLN A 240 -8.82 -2.90 20.40
C GLN A 240 -7.61 -2.91 21.34
N CYS A 241 -6.41 -3.05 20.75
CA CYS A 241 -5.12 -2.54 21.23
C CYS A 241 -4.17 -2.56 20.03
#